data_AF-A0A8X6SNW3-F1
#
_entry.id   AF-A0A8X6SNW3-F1
#
_cell.length_a   1.000
_cell.length_b   1.000
_cell.length_c   1.000
_cell.angle_alpha   90.00
_cell.angle_beta   90.00
_cell.angle_gamma   90.00
#
_symmetry.space_group_name_H-M   'P 1'
#
loop_
_entity.id
_entity.type
_entity.pdbx_description
1 polymer ?
#
loop_
_entity_poly.entity_id
_entity_poly.type
_entity_poly.pdbx_seq_one_letter_code
_entity_poly.pdbx_strand_id
1 'polypeptide(L)'
;MPIPKSKTEVRRLVGMMNFLSKFIPNVSKVTARLREIIREIVEFNWEKEQELSFVNIKQLLAIATILKVFSVNDEIVIQCDSSKDGD
;
A
#
# COMPACT_ATOMS: atom_id res chain seq x y z
N MET A 1 -8.43 1.32 5.20
CA MET A 1 -8.02 1.39 3.78
C MET A 1 -9.10 0.77 2.89
N PRO A 2 -9.79 1.56 2.06
CA PRO A 2 -10.85 1.09 1.16
C PRO A 2 -10.28 0.27 -0.01
N ILE A 3 -11.09 -0.62 -0.60
CA ILE A 3 -10.72 -1.39 -1.80
C ILE A 3 -10.57 -0.41 -2.98
N PRO A 4 -9.43 -0.44 -3.71
CA PRO A 4 -9.25 0.39 -4.89
C PRO A 4 -10.30 0.07 -5.97
N LYS A 5 -10.92 1.11 -6.53
CA LYS A 5 -11.90 1.00 -7.62
C LYS A 5 -11.35 1.48 -8.96
N SER A 6 -10.12 2.00 -8.97
CA SER A 6 -9.48 2.55 -10.16
C SER A 6 -7.97 2.25 -10.22
N LYS A 7 -7.40 2.26 -11.44
CA LYS A 7 -5.95 2.14 -11.65
C LYS A 7 -5.16 3.20 -10.88
N THR A 8 -5.71 4.41 -10.73
CA THR A 8 -5.07 5.51 -10.00
C THR A 8 -4.93 5.18 -8.51
N GLU A 9 -5.96 4.64 -7.88
CA GLU A 9 -5.91 4.23 -6.47
C GLU A 9 -4.94 3.06 -6.27
N VAL A 10 -4.92 2.09 -7.19
CA VAL A 10 -3.95 0.98 -7.13
C VAL A 10 -2.51 1.48 -7.31
N ARG A 11 -2.27 2.47 -8.19
CA ARG A 11 -0.94 3.11 -8.31
C ARG A 11 -0.51 3.78 -7.00
N ARG A 12 -1.41 4.51 -6.33
CA ARG A 12 -1.13 5.10 -5.01
C ARG A 12 -0.76 4.03 -3.99
N LEU A 13 -1.52 2.93 -3.95
CA LEU A 13 -1.26 1.79 -3.07
C LEU A 13 0.12 1.16 -3.34
N VAL A 14 0.45 0.89 -4.60
CA VAL A 14 1.76 0.32 -4.99
C VAL A 14 2.90 1.30 -4.67
N GLY A 15 2.69 2.60 -4.86
CA GLY A 15 3.66 3.64 -4.47
C GLY A 15 3.96 3.64 -2.98
N MET A 16 2.92 3.55 -2.14
CA MET A 16 3.06 3.44 -0.69
C MET A 16 3.81 2.15 -0.29
N MET A 17 3.49 1.02 -0.92
CA MET A 17 4.20 -0.24 -0.67
C MET A 17 5.67 -0.17 -1.07
N ASN A 18 6.01 0.51 -2.17
CA ASN A 18 7.40 0.74 -2.55
C ASN A 18 8.15 1.58 -1.49
N PHE A 19 7.51 2.61 -0.93
CA PHE A 19 8.09 3.40 0.16
C PHE A 19 8.36 2.55 1.42
N LEU A 20 7.48 1.61 1.72
CA LEU A 20 7.57 0.71 2.86
C LEU A 20 8.38 -0.57 2.59
N SER A 21 8.86 -0.76 1.35
CA SER A 21 9.62 -1.96 0.96
C SER A 21 10.92 -2.15 1.75
N LYS A 22 11.48 -1.07 2.32
CA LYS A 22 12.62 -1.13 3.23
C LYS A 22 12.31 -1.74 4.62
N PHE A 23 11.03 -1.79 5.00
CA PHE A 23 10.59 -2.31 6.30
C PHE A 23 9.85 -3.65 6.18
N ILE A 24 9.37 -3.97 4.98
CA ILE A 24 8.54 -5.15 4.73
C ILE A 24 9.27 -6.04 3.73
N PRO A 25 9.69 -7.26 4.13
CA PRO A 25 10.30 -8.20 3.20
C PRO A 25 9.28 -8.67 2.15
N ASN A 26 9.75 -8.97 0.95
CA ASN A 26 8.97 -9.57 -0.14
C ASN A 26 7.78 -8.75 -0.69
N VAL A 27 7.77 -7.42 -0.50
CA VAL A 27 6.73 -6.53 -1.05
C VAL A 27 6.55 -6.67 -2.56
N SER A 28 7.63 -6.88 -3.31
CA SER A 28 7.59 -7.08 -4.76
C SER A 28 6.70 -8.26 -5.17
N LYS A 29 6.67 -9.34 -4.38
CA LYS A 29 5.85 -10.53 -4.67
C LYS A 29 4.36 -10.22 -4.48
N VAL A 30 4.02 -9.50 -3.41
CA VAL A 30 2.62 -9.18 -3.09
C VAL A 30 2.07 -8.09 -4.01
N THR A 31 2.91 -7.13 -4.42
CA THR A 31 2.55 -6.06 -5.35
C THR A 31 2.57 -6.47 -6.82
N ALA A 32 3.12 -7.64 -7.17
CA ALA A 32 3.22 -8.09 -8.57
C ALA A 32 1.85 -8.12 -9.27
N ARG A 33 0.84 -8.72 -8.65
CA ARG A 33 -0.52 -8.83 -9.21
C ARG A 33 -1.22 -7.47 -9.33
N LEU A 34 -0.91 -6.55 -8.41
CA LEU A 34 -1.41 -5.17 -8.49
C LEU A 34 -0.70 -4.38 -9.60
N ARG A 35 0.57 -4.66 -9.87
CA ARG A 35 1.34 -4.03 -10.96
C ARG A 35 0.85 -4.46 -12.34
N GLU A 36 0.29 -5.66 -12.47
CA GLU A 36 -0.28 -6.16 -13.73
C GLU A 36 -1.54 -5.39 -14.13
N ILE A 37 -2.47 -5.16 -13.18
CA ILE A 37 -3.76 -4.49 -13.47
C ILE A 37 -3.64 -2.97 -13.70
N ILE A 38 -2.52 -2.34 -13.32
CA ILE A 38 -2.26 -0.91 -13.56
C ILE A 38 -1.51 -0.63 -14.87
N ARG A 39 -1.13 -1.68 -15.62
CA ARG A 39 -0.53 -1.51 -16.95
C ARG A 39 -1.52 -0.81 -17.87
N GLU A 40 -1.02 0.05 -18.76
CA GLU A 40 -1.87 0.85 -19.64
C GLU A 40 -2.72 -0.01 -20.57
N ILE A 41 -2.12 -1.09 -21.07
CA ILE A 41 -2.71 -2.01 -22.06
C ILE A 41 -3.75 -2.97 -21.42
N VAL A 42 -3.74 -3.13 -20.10
CA VAL A 42 -4.60 -4.10 -19.40
C VAL A 42 -5.88 -3.42 -18.93
N GLU A 43 -7.06 -3.96 -19.22
CA GLU A 43 -8.31 -3.44 -18.67
C GLU A 43 -8.32 -3.55 -17.13
N PHE A 44 -8.88 -2.55 -16.43
CA PHE A 44 -8.96 -2.61 -14.98
C PHE A 44 -10.01 -3.64 -14.58
N ASN A 45 -9.53 -4.81 -14.13
CA ASN A 45 -10.37 -5.85 -13.57
C ASN A 45 -9.88 -6.22 -12.17
N TRP A 46 -10.77 -6.15 -11.19
CA TRP A 46 -10.46 -6.47 -9.79
C TRP A 46 -10.98 -7.87 -9.46
N GLU A 47 -10.11 -8.87 -9.56
CA GLU A 47 -10.46 -10.25 -9.33
C GLU A 47 -9.96 -10.74 -7.96
N LYS A 48 -10.19 -12.03 -7.68
CA LYS A 48 -9.77 -12.67 -6.42
C LYS A 48 -8.27 -12.57 -6.17
N GLU A 49 -7.44 -12.59 -7.21
CA GLU A 49 -5.99 -12.52 -7.04
C GLU A 49 -5.54 -11.16 -6.51
N GLN A 50 -6.14 -10.07 -7.02
CA GLN A 50 -5.85 -8.71 -6.60
C GLN A 50 -6.40 -8.46 -5.20
N GLU A 51 -7.59 -8.99 -4.89
CA GLU A 51 -8.14 -8.94 -3.54
C GLU A 51 -7.23 -9.65 -2.54
N LEU A 52 -6.72 -10.85 -2.87
CA LEU A 52 -5.80 -11.57 -2.01
C LEU A 52 -4.49 -10.78 -1.79
N SER A 53 -3.93 -10.20 -2.85
CA SER A 53 -2.79 -9.29 -2.75
C SER A 53 -3.08 -8.08 -1.87
N PHE A 54 -4.28 -7.50 -1.96
CA PHE A 54 -4.69 -6.35 -1.17
C PHE A 54 -4.86 -6.70 0.32
N VAL A 55 -5.46 -7.84 0.64
CA VAL A 55 -5.57 -8.34 2.02
C VAL A 55 -4.19 -8.58 2.62
N ASN A 56 -3.28 -9.22 1.87
CA ASN A 56 -1.90 -9.42 2.30
C ASN A 56 -1.19 -8.10 2.56
N ILE A 57 -1.38 -7.09 1.71
CA ILE A 57 -0.85 -5.74 1.92
C ILE A 57 -1.38 -5.13 3.22
N LYS A 58 -2.69 -5.22 3.50
CA LYS A 58 -3.25 -4.72 4.76
C LYS A 58 -2.60 -5.36 5.98
N GLN A 59 -2.36 -6.67 5.93
CA GLN A 59 -1.70 -7.40 7.02
C GLN A 59 -0.25 -6.95 7.18
N LEU A 60 0.50 -6.85 6.09
CA LEU A 60 1.89 -6.39 6.12
C LEU A 60 2.01 -4.95 6.61
N LEU A 61 1.06 -4.08 6.24
CA LEU A 61 0.98 -2.71 6.75
C LEU A 61 0.68 -2.69 8.24
N ALA A 62 -0.28 -3.50 8.72
CA ALA A 62 -0.56 -3.60 10.15
C ALA A 62 0.70 -4.02 10.94
N ILE A 63 1.43 -5.03 10.46
CA ILE A 63 2.67 -5.50 11.08
C ILE A 63 3.75 -4.40 11.04
N ALA A 64 3.94 -3.74 9.89
CA ALA A 64 4.93 -2.68 9.73
C ALA A 64 4.64 -1.45 10.59
N THR A 65 3.37 -1.05 10.70
CA THR A 65 2.94 0.05 11.57
C THR A 65 3.18 -0.30 13.03
N ILE A 66 2.90 -1.54 13.45
CA ILE A 66 3.24 -2.00 14.80
C ILE A 66 4.76 -1.95 15.04
N LEU A 67 5.58 -2.38 14.06
CA LEU A 67 7.04 -2.36 14.17
C LEU A 67 7.62 -0.94 14.27
N LYS A 68 6.91 0.08 13.75
CA LYS A 68 7.35 1.47 13.79
C LYS A 68 6.87 2.20 15.04
N VAL A 69 5.94 1.62 15.80
CA VAL A 69 5.46 2.20 17.05
C VAL A 69 6.38 1.76 18.19
N PHE A 70 7.21 2.72 18.61
CA PHE A 70 7.92 2.83 19.88
C PHE A 70 9.34 2.27 20.00
N SER A 71 10.30 3.13 19.69
CA SER A 71 11.59 3.21 20.38
C SER A 71 11.69 4.60 21.01
N VAL A 72 11.83 4.69 22.34
CA VAL A 72 11.89 5.97 23.09
C VAL A 72 13.07 6.85 22.67
N ASN A 73 14.03 6.29 21.91
CA ASN A 73 15.24 6.96 21.45
C ASN A 73 15.22 7.40 19.98
N ASP A 74 14.18 7.06 19.20
CA ASP A 74 14.11 7.45 17.78
C ASP A 74 13.33 8.77 17.60
N GLU A 75 13.87 9.64 16.76
CA GLU A 75 13.29 10.96 16.46
C GLU A 75 11.89 10.80 15.84
N ILE A 76 10.86 11.26 16.54
CA ILE A 76 9.46 11.13 16.10
C ILE A 76 9.19 12.14 14.98
N VAL A 77 9.24 11.67 13.73
CA VAL A 77 8.85 12.49 12.56
C VAL A 77 7.36 12.30 12.27
N ILE A 78 6.54 13.30 12.61
CA ILE A 78 5.13 13.36 12.23
C ILE A 78 5.03 13.88 10.79
N GLN A 79 4.60 13.04 9.86
CA GLN A 79 4.19 13.49 8.52
C GLN A 79 2.67 13.64 8.49
N CYS A 80 2.21 14.88 8.29
CA CYS A 80 0.81 15.21 8.10
C CYS A 80 0.53 15.34 6.60
N ASP A 81 -0.37 14.53 6.05
CA ASP A 81 -0.91 14.70 4.71
C ASP A 81 -2.31 15.33 4.85
N SER A 82 -2.48 16.54 4.33
CA SER A 82 -3.75 17.26 4.32
C SER A 82 -4.37 17.16 2.93
N SER A 83 -5.58 16.58 2.84
CA SER A 83 -6.38 16.58 1.62
C SER A 83 -7.32 17.78 1.64
N LYS A 84 -7.62 18.35 0.45
CA LYS A 84 -8.45 19.55 0.30
C LYS A 84 -9.93 19.37 0.71
N ASP A 85 -10.37 18.16 1.06
CA ASP A 85 -11.76 17.84 1.42
C ASP A 85 -11.93 17.65 2.93
N GLY A 86 -11.42 18.59 3.73
CA GLY A 86 -11.62 18.63 5.18
C GLY A 86 -12.45 19.85 5.58
N ASP A 87 -13.74 19.62 5.81
CA ASP A 87 -14.57 20.45 6.70
C ASP A 87 -14.72 19.72 8.05
#